data_AF-A0A8S9LLM8-F1
#
_entry.id   AF-A0A8S9LLM8-F1
#
_cell.length_a   1.000
_cell.length_b   1.000
_cell.length_c   1.000
_cell.angle_alpha   90.00
_cell.angle_beta   90.00
_cell.angle_gamma   90.00
#
_symmetry.space_group_name_H-M   'P 1'
#
loop_
_entity.id
_entity.type
_entity.pdbx_description
1 polymer ?
#
loop_
_entity_poly.entity_id
_entity_poly.type
_entity_poly.pdbx_seq_one_letter_code
_entity_poly.pdbx_strand_id
1 'polypeptide(L)' 'SLLPLQNKTVEIINFALNKEVINVHCSSSEDDLGLKHIPYFQRYSFKFKVNRKGTTKFRCHVTWRGGGDHWFTVFNK' A
#
# COMPACT_ATOMS: atom_id res chain seq x y z
N SER A 1 11.21 13.53 -20.00
CA SER A 1 10.52 13.60 -18.69
C SER A 1 11.39 12.90 -17.65
N LEU A 2 11.91 13.62 -16.66
CA LEU A 2 12.86 13.12 -15.64
C LEU A 2 12.17 12.25 -14.57
N LEU A 3 11.64 11.10 -15.01
CA LEU A 3 10.86 10.15 -14.20
C LEU A 3 11.60 9.26 -13.16
N PRO A 4 12.93 9.07 -13.15
CA PRO A 4 13.56 8.01 -12.35
C PRO A 4 13.76 8.29 -10.84
N LEU A 5 13.26 9.42 -10.32
CA LEU A 5 13.56 9.86 -8.95
C LEU A 5 12.37 10.51 -8.23
N GLN A 6 11.15 10.44 -8.79
CA GLN A 6 9.99 11.07 -8.16
C GLN A 6 9.68 10.37 -6.83
N ASN A 7 9.65 11.15 -5.76
CA ASN A 7 9.11 10.70 -4.49
C ASN A 7 7.59 10.56 -4.61
N LYS A 8 7.07 9.48 -4.08
CA LYS A 8 5.64 9.19 -3.99
C LYS A 8 5.27 8.92 -2.55
N THR A 9 4.05 9.31 -2.21
CA THR A 9 3.42 9.01 -0.93
C THR A 9 2.17 8.21 -1.23
N VAL A 10 1.99 7.11 -0.53
CA VAL A 10 0.74 6.34 -0.52
C VAL A 10 0.15 6.48 0.88
N GLU A 11 -1.14 6.81 0.93
CA GLU A 11 -1.93 6.83 2.16
C GLU A 11 -3.04 5.79 2.07
N ILE A 12 -3.17 4.99 3.11
CA ILE A 12 -4.20 3.96 3.25
C ILE A 12 -4.98 4.30 4.50
N ILE A 13 -6.29 4.51 4.35
CA ILE A 13 -7.20 4.92 5.42
C ILE A 13 -8.30 3.86 5.54
N ASN A 14 -8.53 3.37 6.75
CA ASN A 14 -9.55 2.36 7.00
C ASN A 14 -10.91 2.99 7.29
N PHE A 15 -11.82 2.88 6.32
CA PHE A 15 -13.24 3.24 6.47
C PHE A 15 -14.18 2.02 6.33
N ALA A 16 -13.70 0.81 6.67
CA ALA A 16 -14.51 -0.41 6.58
C ALA A 16 -15.81 -0.27 7.39
N LEU A 17 -16.96 -0.55 6.74
CA LEU A 17 -18.29 -0.32 7.32
C LEU A 17 -18.55 -1.14 8.59
N ASN A 18 -17.95 -2.32 8.69
CA ASN A 18 -18.02 -3.20 9.85
C ASN A 18 -17.10 -2.74 11.01
N LYS A 19 -16.37 -1.63 10.84
CA LYS A 19 -15.44 -1.05 11.83
C LYS A 19 -14.31 -2.00 12.26
N GLU A 20 -14.01 -3.01 11.44
CA GLU A 20 -12.95 -3.97 11.70
C GLU A 20 -11.56 -3.38 11.43
N VAL A 21 -10.54 -4.00 12.02
CA VAL A 21 -9.14 -3.75 11.69
C VAL A 21 -8.86 -4.36 10.31
N ILE A 22 -8.26 -3.58 9.41
CA ILE A 22 -7.71 -4.12 8.16
C ILE A 22 -6.24 -4.45 8.36
N ASN A 23 -5.84 -5.59 7.80
CA ASN A 23 -4.46 -6.05 7.70
C ASN A 23 -3.95 -5.65 6.33
N VAL A 24 -2.81 -4.97 6.25
CA VAL A 24 -2.26 -4.46 5.00
C VAL A 24 -0.80 -4.86 4.89
N HIS A 25 -0.45 -5.62 3.87
CA HIS A 25 0.95 -5.93 3.53
C HIS A 25 1.23 -5.38 2.14
N CYS A 26 2.07 -4.34 2.06
CA CYS A 26 2.46 -3.73 0.80
C CYS A 26 3.91 -4.04 0.44
N SER A 27 4.16 -4.36 -0.81
CA SER A 27 5.50 -4.60 -1.34
C SER A 27 5.63 -4.23 -2.81
N SER A 28 6.87 -3.99 -3.24
CA SER A 28 7.32 -3.92 -4.64
C SER A 28 8.40 -4.96 -4.90
N SER A 29 9.02 -4.92 -6.08
CA SER A 29 10.24 -5.70 -6.36
C SER A 29 11.46 -5.24 -5.55
N GLU A 30 11.45 -4.01 -5.05
CA GLU A 30 12.57 -3.37 -4.34
C GLU A 30 12.39 -3.35 -2.83
N ASP A 31 11.15 -3.17 -2.36
CA ASP A 31 10.85 -2.91 -0.96
C ASP A 31 9.72 -3.81 -0.46
N ASP A 32 9.89 -4.39 0.73
CA ASP A 32 8.82 -5.00 1.50
C ASP A 32 8.56 -4.17 2.76
N LEU A 33 7.34 -3.66 2.92
CA LEU A 33 6.97 -2.80 4.05
C LEU A 33 6.42 -3.62 5.25
N GLY A 34 6.27 -4.93 5.07
CA GLY A 34 5.71 -5.86 6.02
C GLY A 34 4.22 -5.64 6.28
N LEU A 35 3.70 -6.42 7.24
CA LEU A 35 2.31 -6.36 7.66
C LEU A 35 2.05 -5.16 8.58
N LYS A 36 0.93 -4.46 8.34
CA LYS A 36 0.40 -3.37 9.15
C LYS A 36 -1.04 -3.64 9.52
N HIS A 37 -1.38 -3.33 10.76
CA HIS A 37 -2.75 -3.40 11.27
C HIS A 37 -3.30 -1.97 11.37
N ILE A 38 -4.38 -1.68 10.66
CA ILE A 38 -4.98 -0.33 10.60
C ILE A 38 -6.38 -0.40 11.22
N PRO A 39 -6.57 0.09 12.46
CA PRO A 39 -7.89 0.17 13.07
C PRO A 39 -8.84 1.09 12.31
N TYR A 40 -10.14 0.97 12.57
CA TYR A 40 -11.16 1.83 11.97
C TYR A 40 -10.87 3.32 12.22
N PHE A 41 -11.05 4.14 11.17
CA PHE A 41 -10.68 5.56 11.11
C PHE A 41 -9.19 5.89 11.29
N GLN A 42 -8.30 4.89 11.33
CA GLN A 42 -6.86 5.11 11.35
C GLN A 42 -6.26 5.08 9.94
N ARG A 43 -5.02 5.57 9.83
CA ARG A 43 -4.26 5.60 8.58
C ARG A 43 -2.88 5.00 8.73
N TYR A 44 -2.39 4.45 7.62
CA TYR A 44 -1.00 4.11 7.41
C TYR A 44 -0.51 4.83 6.16
N SER A 45 0.69 5.40 6.21
CA SER A 45 1.30 6.07 5.08
C SER A 45 2.74 5.64 4.93
N PHE A 46 3.19 5.51 3.69
CA PHE A 46 4.59 5.28 3.37
C PHE A 46 5.03 6.11 2.18
N LYS A 47 6.33 6.37 2.13
CA LYS A 47 6.99 7.08 1.05
C LYS A 47 7.97 6.15 0.36
N PHE A 48 8.08 6.28 -0.95
CA PHE A 48 9.07 5.56 -1.73
C PHE A 48 9.53 6.41 -2.89
N LYS A 49 10.62 5.98 -3.51
CA LYS A 49 11.19 6.61 -4.68
C LYS A 49 11.03 5.67 -5.87
N VAL A 50 10.53 6.19 -6.98
CA VAL A 50 10.48 5.43 -8.24
C VAL A 50 11.90 5.03 -8.63
N ASN A 51 12.09 3.77 -9.01
CA ASN A 51 13.39 3.24 -9.41
C ASN A 51 13.88 3.92 -10.71
N ARG A 52 15.19 3.79 -10.98
CA ARG A 52 15.78 4.46 -12.15
C ARG A 52 15.25 3.98 -13.50
N LYS A 53 14.73 2.76 -13.55
CA LYS A 53 14.15 2.18 -14.77
C LYS A 53 12.70 2.62 -14.99
N GLY A 54 12.10 3.30 -14.00
CA GLY A 54 10.70 3.69 -14.03
C GLY A 54 9.76 2.50 -14.03
N THR A 55 10.12 1.38 -13.39
CA THR A 55 9.32 0.13 -13.37
C THR A 55 8.77 -0.20 -11.99
N THR A 56 8.77 0.76 -11.06
CA THR A 56 8.33 0.52 -9.69
C THR A 56 6.84 0.24 -9.67
N LYS A 57 6.48 -0.91 -9.12
CA LYS A 57 5.10 -1.34 -8.92
C LYS A 57 4.89 -1.76 -7.48
N PHE A 58 4.03 -1.05 -6.76
CA PHE A 58 3.62 -1.44 -5.41
C PHE A 58 2.26 -2.12 -5.45
N ARG A 59 2.19 -3.30 -4.83
CA ARG A 59 0.94 -4.03 -4.57
C ARG A 59 0.74 -4.15 -3.07
N CYS A 60 -0.50 -4.04 -2.65
CA CYS A 60 -0.91 -4.24 -1.27
C CYS A 60 -1.91 -5.38 -1.19
N HIS A 61 -1.60 -6.36 -0.37
CA HIS A 61 -2.54 -7.37 0.08
C HIS A 61 -3.30 -6.82 1.30
N VAL A 62 -4.63 -6.81 1.21
CA VAL A 62 -5.52 -6.30 2.24
C VAL A 62 -6.49 -7.39 2.66
N THR A 63 -6.56 -7.67 3.95
CA THR A 63 -7.53 -8.60 4.53
C THR A 63 -8.26 -7.98 5.71
N TRP A 64 -9.47 -8.45 5.97
CA TRP A 64 -10.21 -8.14 7.20
C TRP A 64 -11.17 -9.27 7.54
N ARG A 65 -11.64 -9.27 8.78
CA ARG A 65 -12.58 -10.28 9.27
C ARG A 65 -13.88 -10.23 8.47
N GLY A 66 -14.24 -11.36 7.88
CA GLY A 66 -15.44 -11.50 7.03
C GLY A 66 -15.32 -10.90 5.62
N GLY A 67 -14.16 -10.33 5.27
CA GLY A 67 -13.90 -9.69 3.98
C GLY A 67 -13.17 -10.55 2.96
N GLY A 68 -12.37 -11.50 3.42
CA GLY A 68 -11.48 -12.29 2.57
C GLY A 68 -10.17 -11.58 2.24
N ASP A 69 -9.57 -11.99 1.12
CA ASP A 69 -8.24 -11.64 0.62
C ASP A 69 -8.36 -10.78 -0.64
N HIS A 70 -7.77 -9.57 -0.62
CA HIS A 70 -7.88 -8.60 -1.71
C HIS A 70 -6.53 -7.99 -2.06
N TRP A 71 -6.21 -7.95 -3.35
CA TRP A 71 -4.97 -7.34 -3.84
C TRP A 71 -5.23 -6.04 -4.59
N PHE A 72 -4.55 -4.97 -4.19
CA PHE A 72 -4.61 -3.66 -4.82
C PHE A 72 -3.26 -3.29 -5.42
N THR A 73 -3.24 -2.79 -6.65
CA THR A 73 -2.05 -2.10 -7.18
C THR A 73 -2.17 -0.63 -6.83
N VAL A 74 -1.41 -0.19 -5.82
CA VAL A 74 -1.47 1.19 -5.30
C VAL A 74 -0.57 2.15 -6.07
N PHE A 75 0.38 1.61 -6.84
CA PHE A 75 1.21 2.37 -7.76
C PHE A 75 1.73 1.49 -8.89
N ASN A 76 1.76 2.03 -10.10
CA ASN A 76 2.38 1.41 -11.27
C ASN A 76 2.97 2.50 -12.16
N LYS A 77 4.25 2.38 -12.50
CA LYS A 77 4.91 3.19 -13.54
C LYS A 77 5.81 2.31 -14.37
#